data_AF-A0A139DKS0-F1
#
_entry.id   AF-A0A139DKS0-F1
#
_cell.length_a   1.000
_cell.length_b   1.000
_cell.length_c   1.000
_cell.angle_alpha   90.00
_cell.angle_beta   90.00
_cell.angle_gamma   90.00
#
_symmetry.space_group_name_H-M   'P 1'
#
loop_
_entity.id
_entity.type
_entity.pdbx_description
1 polymer ?
#
loop_
_entity_poly.entity_id
_entity_poly.type
_entity_poly.pdbx_seq_one_letter_code
_entity_poly.pdbx_strand_id
1 'polypeptide(L)'
;MNKAEIVSATRKWVEDVVVGYNLCPFAKRELVRDRVRFVVSEAETEDELLQAVHAELQRLEDDPSIETTLLVHPNVLQDFPAYNEFLDATDGLLAYMNLEGIYQIASFHPDYQFEGTEPEAAENYTNRSPYPMFHLIREASLEAAI
;
A
#
# COMPACT_ATOMS: atom_id res chain seq x y z
N MET A 1 8.53 10.82 -14.28
CA MET A 1 7.05 10.95 -14.33
C MET A 1 6.61 12.05 -13.38
N ASN A 2 5.50 12.74 -13.64
CA ASN A 2 5.00 13.75 -12.71
C ASN A 2 4.31 13.07 -11.52
N LYS A 3 4.70 13.42 -10.28
CA LYS A 3 4.06 12.88 -9.06
C LYS A 3 2.54 13.06 -9.06
N ALA A 4 2.06 14.19 -9.59
CA ALA A 4 0.63 14.46 -9.66
C ALA A 4 -0.12 13.47 -10.58
N GLU A 5 0.51 13.03 -11.67
CA GLU A 5 -0.07 12.04 -12.59
C GLU A 5 -0.15 10.67 -11.93
N ILE A 6 0.91 10.27 -11.21
CA ILE A 6 0.95 9.01 -10.45
C ILE A 6 -0.14 9.00 -9.39
N VAL A 7 -0.26 10.06 -8.58
CA VAL A 7 -1.32 10.17 -7.56
C VAL A 7 -2.71 10.10 -8.20
N SER A 8 -2.92 10.79 -9.32
CA SER A 8 -4.19 10.77 -10.04
C SER A 8 -4.53 9.37 -10.55
N ALA A 9 -3.56 8.66 -11.14
CA ALA A 9 -3.71 7.29 -11.62
C ALA A 9 -4.00 6.31 -10.48
N THR A 10 -3.26 6.40 -9.37
CA THR A 10 -3.48 5.55 -8.19
C THR A 10 -4.85 5.82 -7.58
N ARG A 11 -5.25 7.09 -7.40
CA ARG A 11 -6.58 7.43 -6.88
C ARG A 11 -7.68 6.88 -7.76
N LYS A 12 -7.57 7.06 -9.08
CA LYS A 12 -8.52 6.51 -10.05
C LYS A 12 -8.59 4.98 -9.98
N TRP A 13 -7.46 4.29 -9.85
CA TRP A 13 -7.44 2.84 -9.66
C TRP A 13 -8.14 2.41 -8.37
N VAL A 14 -7.94 3.13 -7.26
CA VAL A 14 -8.67 2.84 -6.01
C VAL A 14 -10.18 3.01 -6.22
N GLU A 15 -10.61 4.08 -6.88
CA GLU A 15 -12.04 4.33 -7.15
C GLU A 15 -12.66 3.29 -8.09
N ASP A 16 -12.01 2.99 -9.21
CA ASP A 16 -12.54 2.12 -10.26
C ASP A 16 -12.42 0.63 -9.91
N VAL A 17 -11.31 0.23 -9.28
CA VAL A 17 -11.00 -1.18 -9.02
C VAL A 17 -11.33 -1.56 -7.58
N VAL A 18 -10.68 -0.92 -6.59
CA VAL A 18 -10.83 -1.31 -5.19
C VAL A 18 -12.26 -1.07 -4.69
N VAL A 19 -12.80 0.13 -4.95
CA VAL A 19 -14.17 0.49 -4.59
C VAL A 19 -15.18 -0.10 -5.58
N GLY A 20 -14.88 -0.03 -6.89
CA GLY A 20 -15.80 -0.52 -7.93
C GLY A 20 -16.09 -2.01 -7.86
N TYR A 21 -15.09 -2.85 -7.56
CA TYR A 21 -15.27 -4.30 -7.37
C TYR A 21 -15.48 -4.70 -5.90
N ASN A 22 -15.62 -3.73 -4.99
CA ASN A 22 -15.82 -3.96 -3.55
C ASN A 22 -14.75 -4.88 -2.93
N LEU A 23 -13.49 -4.70 -3.34
CA LEU A 23 -12.34 -5.50 -2.86
C LEU A 23 -11.98 -5.16 -1.41
N CYS A 24 -12.27 -3.93 -0.98
CA CYS A 24 -12.00 -3.47 0.38
C CYS A 24 -13.26 -2.77 0.93
N PRO A 25 -13.92 -3.32 1.97
CA PRO A 25 -15.11 -2.70 2.56
C PRO A 25 -14.79 -1.36 3.24
N PHE A 26 -13.52 -1.17 3.59
CA PHE A 26 -12.99 0.01 4.27
C PHE A 26 -12.68 1.18 3.32
N ALA A 27 -12.17 0.90 2.10
CA ALA A 27 -11.63 1.90 1.19
C ALA A 27 -12.63 3.02 0.86
N LYS A 28 -13.88 2.65 0.53
CA LYS A 28 -14.91 3.63 0.13
C LYS A 28 -15.19 4.68 1.21
N ARG A 29 -15.25 4.26 2.48
CA ARG A 29 -15.61 5.14 3.60
C ARG A 29 -14.54 6.20 3.83
N GLU A 30 -13.28 5.80 3.88
CA GLU A 30 -12.18 6.72 4.17
C GLU A 30 -11.81 7.59 2.96
N LEU A 31 -11.98 7.11 1.73
CA LEU A 31 -11.82 7.94 0.53
C LEU A 31 -12.81 9.10 0.51
N VAL A 32 -14.09 8.83 0.79
CA VAL A 32 -15.14 9.87 0.84
C VAL A 32 -14.90 10.87 1.98
N ARG A 33 -14.28 10.42 3.07
CA ARG A 33 -13.92 11.27 4.21
C ARG A 33 -12.58 12.01 4.05
N ASP A 34 -11.90 11.83 2.92
CA ASP A 34 -10.58 12.38 2.63
C ASP A 34 -9.52 12.02 3.70
N ARG A 35 -9.59 10.80 4.23
CA ARG A 35 -8.65 10.27 5.24
C ARG A 35 -7.64 9.28 4.67
N VAL A 36 -7.63 9.11 3.35
CA VAL A 36 -6.62 8.32 2.62
C VAL A 36 -5.57 9.26 2.08
N ARG A 37 -4.36 9.16 2.62
CA ARG A 37 -3.20 9.89 2.13
C ARG A 37 -2.58 9.15 0.96
N PHE A 38 -2.38 9.84 -0.16
CA PHE A 38 -1.65 9.34 -1.32
C PHE A 38 -0.30 10.04 -1.38
N VAL A 39 0.79 9.28 -1.39
CA VAL A 39 2.15 9.82 -1.43
C VAL A 39 3.00 9.04 -2.43
N VAL A 40 3.84 9.75 -3.18
CA VAL A 40 4.77 9.15 -4.13
C VAL A 40 6.18 9.27 -3.56
N SER A 41 6.79 8.13 -3.27
CA SER A 41 8.18 8.01 -2.85
C SER A 41 9.11 8.35 -4.02
N GLU A 42 10.22 9.01 -3.69
CA GLU A 42 11.34 9.22 -4.62
C GLU A 42 12.46 8.19 -4.44
N ALA A 43 12.29 7.23 -3.53
CA ALA A 43 13.28 6.19 -3.27
C ALA A 43 13.70 5.46 -4.56
N GLU A 44 15.01 5.35 -4.77
CA GLU A 44 15.62 4.60 -5.86
C GLU A 44 16.29 3.31 -5.34
N THR A 45 16.35 3.14 -4.01
CA THR A 45 16.92 1.97 -3.33
C THR A 45 15.97 1.42 -2.26
N GLU A 46 16.17 0.15 -1.90
CA GLU A 46 15.39 -0.52 -0.85
C GLU A 46 15.54 0.17 0.52
N ASP A 47 16.74 0.62 0.87
CA ASP A 47 17.00 1.35 2.11
C ASP A 47 16.23 2.68 2.17
N GLU A 48 16.25 3.44 1.08
CA GLU A 48 15.47 4.68 0.96
C GLU A 48 13.97 4.41 1.02
N LEU A 49 13.51 3.30 0.45
CA LEU A 49 12.10 2.91 0.50
C LEU A 49 11.69 2.54 1.93
N LEU A 50 12.52 1.78 2.65
CA LEU A 50 12.25 1.39 4.03
C LEU A 50 12.19 2.63 4.94
N GLN A 51 13.06 3.62 4.71
CA GLN A 51 12.98 4.94 5.36
C GLN A 51 11.67 5.67 5.04
N ALA A 52 11.19 5.60 3.80
CA ALA A 52 9.91 6.19 3.41
C ALA A 52 8.73 5.49 4.10
N VAL A 53 8.75 4.16 4.21
CA VAL A 53 7.74 3.39 4.96
C VAL A 53 7.74 3.81 6.43
N HIS A 54 8.92 3.88 7.06
CA HIS A 54 9.07 4.33 8.45
C HIS A 54 8.50 5.73 8.66
N ALA A 55 8.84 6.69 7.79
CA ALA A 55 8.36 8.06 7.90
C ALA A 55 6.83 8.17 7.77
N GLU A 56 6.21 7.35 6.92
CA GLU A 56 4.76 7.34 6.77
C GLU A 56 4.04 6.61 7.92
N LEU A 57 4.65 5.56 8.51
CA LEU A 57 4.16 4.96 9.75
C LEU A 57 4.20 5.97 10.91
N GLN A 58 5.30 6.69 11.09
CA GLN A 58 5.40 7.76 12.09
C GLN A 58 4.34 8.85 11.88
N ARG A 59 4.10 9.24 10.63
CA ARG A 59 3.07 10.22 10.30
C ARG A 59 1.66 9.74 10.70
N LEU A 60 1.36 8.46 10.48
CA LEU A 60 0.08 7.89 10.89
C LEU A 60 -0.07 7.93 12.42
N GLU A 61 0.98 7.66 13.17
CA GLU A 61 0.95 7.80 14.64
C GLU A 61 0.78 9.25 15.10
N ASP A 62 1.45 10.19 14.44
CA ASP A 62 1.45 11.61 14.82
C ASP A 62 0.15 12.34 14.40
N ASP A 63 -0.51 11.89 13.33
CA ASP A 63 -1.68 12.55 12.74
C ASP A 63 -2.89 11.60 12.61
N PRO A 64 -3.76 11.57 13.64
CA PRO A 64 -5.00 10.78 13.61
C PRO A 64 -6.00 11.20 12.53
N SER A 65 -5.83 12.36 11.89
CA SER A 65 -6.71 12.76 10.79
C SER A 65 -6.50 11.86 9.56
N ILE A 66 -5.29 11.31 9.39
CA ILE A 66 -4.95 10.35 8.35
C ILE A 66 -5.28 8.93 8.84
N GLU A 67 -6.24 8.28 8.19
CA GLU A 67 -6.62 6.91 8.53
C GLU A 67 -5.70 5.88 7.87
N THR A 68 -5.28 6.10 6.63
CA THR A 68 -4.35 5.21 5.93
C THR A 68 -3.47 5.95 4.96
N THR A 69 -2.31 5.37 4.65
CA THR A 69 -1.41 5.88 3.62
C THR A 69 -1.25 4.87 2.49
N LEU A 70 -1.43 5.33 1.26
CA LEU A 70 -0.98 4.66 0.04
C LEU A 70 0.36 5.26 -0.40
N LEU A 71 1.44 4.52 -0.13
CA LEU A 71 2.81 4.86 -0.48
C LEU A 71 3.16 4.22 -1.82
N VAL A 72 3.20 5.03 -2.87
CA VAL A 72 3.54 4.60 -4.24
C VAL A 72 5.03 4.77 -4.48
N HIS A 73 5.73 3.73 -4.93
CA HIS A 73 7.19 3.78 -5.13
C HIS A 73 7.57 3.35 -6.57
N PRO A 74 7.42 4.25 -7.56
CA PRO A 74 7.58 3.91 -8.97
C PRO A 74 9.04 3.66 -9.40
N ASN A 75 10.02 4.07 -8.58
CA ASN A 75 11.43 4.10 -8.96
C ASN A 75 12.25 2.94 -8.37
N VAL A 76 11.66 2.08 -7.54
CA VAL A 76 12.33 0.89 -6.97
C VAL A 76 11.33 -0.27 -6.82
N LEU A 77 11.86 -1.51 -6.81
CA LEU A 77 11.08 -2.76 -6.68
C LEU A 77 10.05 -2.96 -7.79
N GLN A 78 10.45 -2.79 -9.06
CA GLN A 78 9.61 -3.13 -10.23
C GLN A 78 9.64 -4.62 -10.56
N ASP A 79 10.66 -5.35 -10.10
CA ASP A 79 10.73 -6.79 -10.21
C ASP A 79 9.95 -7.42 -9.05
N PHE A 80 8.90 -8.19 -9.38
CA PHE A 80 8.00 -8.74 -8.36
C PHE A 80 8.68 -9.70 -7.37
N PRO A 81 9.60 -10.60 -7.79
CA PRO A 81 10.38 -11.39 -6.84
C PRO A 81 11.14 -10.53 -5.81
N ALA A 82 11.88 -9.51 -6.25
CA ALA A 82 12.56 -8.59 -5.34
C ALA A 82 11.57 -7.82 -4.43
N TYR A 83 10.43 -7.39 -4.99
CA TYR A 83 9.35 -6.76 -4.22
C TYR A 83 8.82 -7.68 -3.11
N ASN A 84 8.62 -8.96 -3.43
CA ASN A 84 8.07 -9.94 -2.49
C ASN A 84 9.07 -10.24 -1.36
N GLU A 85 10.36 -10.36 -1.68
CA GLU A 85 11.43 -10.48 -0.68
C GLU A 85 11.51 -9.26 0.25
N PHE A 86 11.27 -8.05 -0.27
CA PHE A 86 11.26 -6.83 0.52
C PHE A 86 10.14 -6.76 1.57
N LEU A 87 9.06 -7.54 1.42
CA LEU A 87 7.96 -7.57 2.40
C LEU A 87 8.45 -7.99 3.79
N ASP A 88 9.41 -8.92 3.86
CA ASP A 88 10.04 -9.33 5.13
C ASP A 88 10.71 -8.14 5.85
N ALA A 89 11.29 -7.20 5.11
CA ALA A 89 11.88 -5.98 5.68
C ALA A 89 10.80 -5.04 6.24
N THR A 90 9.63 -4.97 5.58
CA THR A 90 8.50 -4.17 6.07
C THR A 90 7.88 -4.76 7.34
N ASP A 91 7.78 -6.08 7.44
CA ASP A 91 7.33 -6.76 8.65
C ASP A 91 8.34 -6.56 9.80
N GLY A 92 9.64 -6.71 9.51
CA GLY A 92 10.69 -6.42 10.48
C GLY A 92 10.66 -4.97 10.99
N LEU A 93 10.27 -4.01 10.15
CA LEU A 93 10.10 -2.61 10.53
C LEU A 93 8.92 -2.41 11.49
N LEU A 94 7.77 -3.06 11.23
CA LEU A 94 6.63 -3.02 12.14
C LEU A 94 7.01 -3.57 13.52
N ALA A 95 7.73 -4.69 13.56
CA ALA A 95 8.22 -5.28 14.81
C ALA A 95 9.17 -4.32 15.54
N TYR A 96 10.13 -3.74 14.83
CA TYR A 96 11.08 -2.77 15.39
C TYR A 96 10.39 -1.54 16.01
N MET A 97 9.31 -1.06 15.38
CA MET A 97 8.53 0.08 15.86
C MET A 97 7.51 -0.28 16.94
N ASN A 98 7.35 -1.57 17.28
CA ASN A 98 6.26 -2.10 18.12
C ASN A 98 4.85 -1.79 17.55
N LEU A 99 4.72 -1.88 16.23
CA LEU A 99 3.47 -1.64 15.50
C LEU A 99 2.82 -2.92 14.97
N GLU A 100 3.40 -4.09 15.24
CA GLU A 100 2.76 -5.39 14.98
C GLU A 100 1.41 -5.50 15.71
N GLY A 101 0.35 -5.91 15.00
CA GLY A 101 -1.01 -5.95 15.55
C GLY A 101 -1.69 -4.58 15.64
N ILE A 102 -1.01 -3.50 15.26
CA ILE A 102 -1.54 -2.13 15.24
C ILE A 102 -1.71 -1.67 13.79
N TYR A 103 -0.67 -1.87 12.98
CA TYR A 103 -0.67 -1.59 11.55
C TYR A 103 -0.37 -2.84 10.74
N GLN A 104 -1.05 -2.94 9.61
CA GLN A 104 -0.76 -3.88 8.56
C GLN A 104 -0.24 -3.11 7.34
N ILE A 105 0.73 -3.70 6.64
CA ILE A 105 1.19 -3.23 5.33
C ILE A 105 0.62 -4.18 4.28
N ALA A 106 -0.42 -3.74 3.57
CA ALA A 106 -0.94 -4.48 2.42
C ALA A 106 -0.15 -4.13 1.15
N SER A 107 0.16 -5.15 0.36
CA SER A 107 1.07 -5.08 -0.78
C SER A 107 0.32 -5.09 -2.11
N PHE A 108 0.76 -4.24 -3.04
CA PHE A 108 0.20 -4.13 -4.38
C PHE A 108 1.32 -3.91 -5.41
N HIS A 109 1.25 -4.63 -6.52
CA HIS A 109 2.29 -4.58 -7.56
C HIS A 109 1.66 -4.80 -8.95
N PRO A 110 2.17 -4.19 -10.04
CA PRO A 110 1.65 -4.43 -11.40
C PRO A 110 1.65 -5.91 -11.79
N ASP A 111 2.71 -6.61 -11.42
CA ASP A 111 2.92 -8.03 -11.68
C ASP A 111 2.59 -8.91 -10.46
N TYR A 112 1.71 -8.46 -9.56
CA TYR A 112 1.37 -9.21 -8.35
C TYR A 112 0.92 -10.64 -8.69
N GLN A 113 1.46 -11.62 -7.97
CA GLN A 113 1.12 -13.03 -8.06
C GLN A 113 1.10 -13.65 -6.66
N PHE A 114 -0.03 -14.20 -6.25
CA PHE A 114 -0.12 -14.94 -5.00
C PHE A 114 0.66 -16.25 -5.10
N GLU A 115 1.22 -16.69 -3.98
CA GLU A 115 1.95 -17.95 -3.90
C GLU A 115 1.10 -19.12 -4.40
N GLY A 116 1.66 -19.94 -5.29
CA GLY A 116 0.99 -21.12 -5.83
C GLY A 116 -0.05 -20.86 -6.92
N THR A 117 -0.23 -19.61 -7.35
CA THR A 117 -1.14 -19.27 -8.46
C THR A 117 -0.44 -19.27 -9.80
N GLU A 118 -1.20 -19.43 -10.88
CA GLU A 118 -0.72 -19.15 -12.24
C GLU A 118 -0.67 -17.63 -12.49
N PRO A 119 0.24 -17.11 -13.34
CA PRO A 119 0.35 -15.67 -13.59
C PRO A 119 -0.96 -15.00 -14.02
N GLU A 120 -1.82 -15.68 -14.76
CA GLU A 120 -3.11 -15.14 -15.24
C GLU A 120 -4.31 -15.50 -14.35
N ALA A 121 -4.08 -16.03 -13.15
CA ALA A 121 -5.15 -16.33 -12.21
C ALA A 121 -5.92 -15.06 -11.82
N ALA A 122 -7.26 -15.14 -11.80
CA ALA A 122 -8.13 -14.00 -11.54
C ALA A 122 -7.89 -13.36 -10.15
N GLU A 123 -7.51 -14.16 -9.16
CA GLU A 123 -7.21 -13.69 -7.80
C GLU A 123 -6.03 -12.70 -7.76
N ASN A 124 -5.01 -12.87 -8.60
CA ASN A 124 -3.87 -11.96 -8.68
C ASN A 124 -4.29 -10.53 -9.00
N TYR A 125 -5.34 -10.36 -9.81
CA TYR A 125 -5.86 -9.05 -10.19
C TYR A 125 -6.47 -8.26 -9.02
N THR A 126 -6.72 -8.89 -7.87
CA THR A 126 -7.18 -8.19 -6.66
C THR A 126 -6.08 -7.31 -6.05
N ASN A 127 -4.82 -7.71 -6.21
CA ASN A 127 -3.65 -6.97 -5.71
C ASN A 127 -2.79 -6.36 -6.82
N ARG A 128 -3.21 -6.48 -8.09
CA ARG A 128 -2.56 -5.77 -9.20
C ARG A 128 -2.89 -4.28 -9.21
N SER A 129 -1.85 -3.47 -9.23
CA SER A 129 -1.92 -2.01 -9.19
C SER A 129 -1.20 -1.36 -10.39
N PRO A 130 -1.40 -0.07 -10.65
CA PRO A 130 -0.69 0.64 -11.72
C PRO A 130 0.82 0.79 -11.46
N TYR A 131 1.22 0.74 -10.19
CA TYR A 131 2.60 0.93 -9.71
C TYR A 131 2.85 0.07 -8.48
N PRO A 132 4.11 -0.30 -8.20
CA PRO A 132 4.50 -0.85 -6.90
C PRO A 132 4.08 0.11 -5.78
N MET A 133 3.36 -0.40 -4.80
CA MET A 133 2.87 0.41 -3.69
C MET A 133 2.58 -0.40 -2.43
N PHE A 134 2.58 0.31 -1.30
CA PHE A 134 2.17 -0.21 0.00
C PHE A 134 0.96 0.56 0.52
N HIS A 135 0.03 -0.17 1.11
CA HIS A 135 -1.09 0.39 1.85
C HIS A 135 -0.87 0.16 3.35
N LEU A 136 -0.50 1.23 4.04
CA LEU A 136 -0.33 1.26 5.49
C LEU A 136 -1.70 1.53 6.11
N ILE A 137 -2.23 0.57 6.87
CA ILE A 137 -3.57 0.62 7.43
C ILE A 137 -3.58 0.15 8.88
N ARG A 138 -4.42 0.78 9.71
CA ARG A 138 -4.65 0.35 11.10
C ARG A 138 -5.50 -0.91 11.14
N GLU A 139 -5.02 -1.93 11.83
CA GLU A 139 -5.73 -3.21 11.95
C GLU A 139 -7.11 -3.04 12.60
N ALA A 140 -7.20 -2.26 13.67
CA ALA A 140 -8.47 -1.96 14.34
C ALA A 140 -9.52 -1.35 13.39
N SER A 141 -9.08 -0.55 12.42
CA SER A 141 -9.95 0.07 11.42
C SER A 141 -10.42 -0.91 10.35
N LEU A 142 -9.58 -1.88 10.02
CA LEU A 142 -9.91 -2.98 9.10
C LEU A 142 -10.89 -3.96 9.76
N GLU A 143 -10.62 -4.39 10.99
CA GLU A 143 -11.49 -5.30 11.76
C GLU A 143 -12.89 -4.71 11.96
N ALA A 144 -13.00 -3.41 12.24
CA ALA A 144 -14.29 -2.74 12.41
C ALA A 144 -15.12 -2.63 11.10
N ALA A 145 -14.56 -3.02 9.96
CA ALA A 145 -15.20 -2.94 8.64
C ALA A 145 -15.62 -4.30 8.05
N ILE A 146 -15.31 -5.41 8.73
CA ILE A 146 -15.70 -6.80 8.38
C ILE A 146 -17.00 -7.16 9.11
#